data_AF-A0AAW0KSD4-F1
#
_entry.id   AF-A0AAW0KSD4-F1
#
_cell.length_a   1.000
_cell.length_b   1.000
_cell.length_c   1.000
_cell.angle_alpha   90.00
_cell.angle_beta   90.00
_cell.angle_gamma   90.00
#
_symmetry.space_group_name_H-M   'P 1'
#
loop_
_entity.id
_entity.type
_entity.pdbx_description
1 polymer ?
#
loop_
_entity_poly.entity_id
_entity_poly.type
_entity_poly.pdbx_seq_one_letter_code
_entity_poly.pdbx_strand_id
1 'polypeptide(L)'
;MSMSKLDFNSQEEKDTVEEVFRNAIQCLNEEDRNLPAIELMLPLLQRGIAVHHSGLLPVIKELVEILFQEGLVKALFATETFAMGLNMPAKTVVFTAVKKWDGDSHRLIGSGEYIQMSGRAGRRGKDERGICIIMIDEQMEMNALKDMVLGKPAPLVSTFRLSYYSILNLMSRAEGQFTAEHVIKNSFHQFQYEKDMGIEDSEIVELVNQIEELERKLYAHPLHKSQDVHQMRSFQRKAEVNHEIQQLKSKMRDSQLKKFRDELKNRSRVLKKLGHIDADGVVQLKGRAACLIDTGDELLVTELMFNGTFNDLDHHQIAALSSCFIPGDKSSEQIQLRTELGRPLQQLQESARRIAEIQHECKLDVNVDEYVESTGANFEEVIQMTDIFEGSIIRSARRLDEFLNQLRTAAQAVGEANLENKFAAASESLRRGIMFANSLSGNEDVSPIANARSHLRYLSCAMSLGN
;
A
#
# COMPACT_ATOMS: atom_id res chain seq x y z
N MET A 1 -11.44 6.76 35.85
CA MET A 1 -10.77 8.09 35.88
C MET A 1 -10.43 8.46 34.44
N SER A 2 -10.65 9.70 34.02
CA SER A 2 -10.26 10.15 32.68
C SER A 2 -8.77 10.51 32.69
N MET A 3 -7.98 9.94 31.78
CA MET A 3 -6.52 10.17 31.69
C MET A 3 -6.17 11.65 31.52
N SER A 4 -7.06 12.46 30.92
CA SER A 4 -6.86 13.90 30.79
C SER A 4 -6.81 14.62 32.14
N LYS A 5 -7.24 14.01 33.25
CA LYS A 5 -7.16 14.61 34.59
C LYS A 5 -5.81 14.37 35.29
N LEU A 6 -4.95 13.54 34.70
CA LEU A 6 -3.61 13.26 35.21
C LEU A 6 -2.59 14.20 34.56
N ASP A 7 -1.54 14.47 35.29
CA ASP A 7 -0.46 15.37 34.87
C ASP A 7 0.88 14.73 35.22
N PHE A 8 1.66 14.40 34.19
CA PHE A 8 2.89 13.64 34.34
C PHE A 8 4.16 14.48 34.21
N ASN A 9 4.03 15.74 33.82
CA ASN A 9 5.16 16.62 33.57
C ASN A 9 5.34 17.66 34.69
N SER A 10 6.58 18.00 34.97
CA SER A 10 6.92 19.15 35.82
C SER A 10 6.58 20.48 35.11
N GLN A 11 6.64 21.59 35.84
CA GLN A 11 6.44 22.91 35.22
C GLN A 11 7.54 23.22 34.18
N GLU A 12 8.79 22.86 34.45
CA GLU A 12 9.90 23.05 33.52
C GLU A 12 9.73 22.22 32.22
N GLU A 13 9.26 20.99 32.35
CA GLU A 13 8.95 20.14 31.20
C GLU A 13 7.78 20.72 30.38
N LYS A 14 6.78 21.32 31.03
CA LYS A 14 5.67 22.02 30.33
C LYS A 14 6.13 23.21 29.54
N ASP A 15 6.98 24.05 30.15
CA ASP A 15 7.51 25.25 29.50
C ASP A 15 8.36 24.84 28.27
N THR A 16 9.15 23.78 28.40
CA THR A 16 9.90 23.17 27.29
C THR A 16 8.97 22.67 26.17
N VAL A 17 7.94 21.90 26.53
CA VAL A 17 6.96 21.37 25.56
C VAL A 17 6.30 22.51 24.80
N GLU A 18 5.91 23.58 25.50
CA GLU A 18 5.28 24.75 24.90
C GLU A 18 6.21 25.48 23.93
N GLU A 19 7.48 25.66 24.31
CA GLU A 19 8.49 26.27 23.42
C GLU A 19 8.68 25.44 22.14
N VAL A 20 8.87 24.12 22.28
CA VAL A 20 9.04 23.22 21.14
C VAL A 20 7.79 23.20 20.26
N PHE A 21 6.60 23.19 20.86
CA PHE A 21 5.33 23.23 20.14
C PHE A 21 5.18 24.54 19.34
N ARG A 22 5.40 25.69 19.98
CA ARG A 22 5.31 27.01 19.34
C ARG A 22 6.29 27.13 18.17
N ASN A 23 7.50 26.61 18.33
CA ASN A 23 8.49 26.59 17.26
C ASN A 23 8.11 25.65 16.12
N ALA A 24 7.54 24.48 16.42
CA ALA A 24 7.12 23.51 15.40
C ALA A 24 5.98 24.06 14.53
N ILE A 25 4.99 24.74 15.11
CA ILE A 25 3.85 25.29 14.36
C ILE A 25 4.19 26.56 13.54
N GLN A 26 5.38 27.15 13.73
CA GLN A 26 5.81 28.31 12.93
C GLN A 26 5.98 27.98 11.45
N CYS A 27 6.17 26.70 11.09
CA CYS A 27 6.20 26.28 9.69
C CYS A 27 4.83 26.38 9.00
N LEU A 28 3.75 26.57 9.77
CA LEU A 28 2.39 26.78 9.29
C LEU A 28 2.08 28.27 9.14
N ASN A 29 1.14 28.58 8.25
CA ASN A 29 0.57 29.91 8.11
C ASN A 29 -0.23 30.30 9.35
N GLU A 30 -0.39 31.60 9.60
CA GLU A 30 -1.07 32.11 10.81
C GLU A 30 -2.51 31.61 10.94
N GLU A 31 -3.23 31.47 9.82
CA GLU A 31 -4.60 30.94 9.79
C GLU A 31 -4.65 29.46 10.21
N ASP A 32 -3.68 28.66 9.76
CA ASP A 32 -3.60 27.22 10.04
C ASP A 32 -3.20 26.92 11.49
N ARG A 33 -2.47 27.82 12.16
CA ARG A 33 -2.02 27.64 13.56
C ARG A 33 -3.17 27.57 14.56
N ASN A 34 -4.30 28.20 14.24
CA ASN A 34 -5.49 28.28 15.10
C ASN A 34 -6.50 27.15 14.81
N LEU A 35 -6.11 26.13 14.05
CA LEU A 35 -6.97 24.97 13.81
C LEU A 35 -7.25 24.26 15.15
N PRO A 36 -8.51 23.88 15.44
CA PRO A 36 -8.86 23.19 16.68
C PRO A 36 -8.03 21.92 16.92
N ALA A 37 -7.72 21.18 15.84
CA ALA A 37 -6.87 19.99 15.88
C ALA A 37 -5.44 20.26 16.40
N ILE A 38 -4.93 21.49 16.26
CA ILE A 38 -3.63 21.92 16.78
C ILE A 38 -3.77 22.45 18.20
N GLU A 39 -4.74 23.35 18.43
CA GLU A 39 -4.94 23.98 19.73
C GLU A 39 -5.25 22.98 20.85
N LEU A 40 -6.04 21.94 20.54
CA LEU A 40 -6.41 20.91 21.50
C LEU A 40 -5.24 19.99 21.90
N MET A 41 -4.16 19.97 21.13
CA MET A 41 -3.01 19.10 21.38
C MET A 41 -2.08 19.68 22.45
N LEU A 42 -1.86 20.98 22.48
CA LEU A 42 -0.92 21.60 23.42
C LEU A 42 -1.23 21.28 24.89
N PRO A 43 -2.48 21.39 25.39
CA PRO A 43 -2.80 21.05 26.78
C PRO A 43 -2.55 19.57 27.12
N LEU A 44 -2.70 18.66 26.16
CA LEU A 44 -2.42 17.23 26.36
C LEU A 44 -0.91 16.99 26.44
N LEU A 45 -0.16 17.56 25.49
CA LEU A 45 1.29 17.44 25.43
C LEU A 45 1.97 18.02 26.67
N GLN A 46 1.47 19.16 27.17
CA GLN A 46 1.94 19.74 28.43
C GLN A 46 1.76 18.78 29.61
N ARG A 47 0.73 17.95 29.64
CA ARG A 47 0.53 16.94 30.70
C ARG A 47 1.38 15.68 30.51
N GLY A 48 2.19 15.61 29.45
CA GLY A 48 2.97 14.44 29.08
C GLY A 48 2.13 13.31 28.48
N ILE A 49 0.96 13.65 27.91
CA ILE A 49 0.03 12.71 27.28
C ILE A 49 -0.06 13.05 25.79
N ALA A 50 0.09 12.05 24.92
CA ALA A 50 -0.05 12.23 23.49
C ALA A 50 -0.85 11.12 22.82
N VAL A 51 -1.40 11.45 21.66
CA VAL A 51 -2.02 10.49 20.73
C VAL A 51 -1.16 10.41 19.47
N HIS A 52 -1.11 9.24 18.82
CA HIS A 52 -0.41 9.04 17.55
C HIS A 52 -1.17 8.07 16.64
N HIS A 53 -1.73 8.61 15.56
CA HIS A 53 -2.43 7.82 14.55
C HIS A 53 -2.28 8.49 13.18
N SER A 54 -2.66 7.77 12.12
CA SER A 54 -2.60 8.30 10.75
C SER A 54 -3.44 9.56 10.61
N GLY A 55 -4.62 9.66 11.23
CA GLY A 55 -5.48 10.84 11.15
C GLY A 55 -4.88 12.18 11.67
N LEU A 56 -3.77 12.18 12.41
CA LEU A 56 -3.15 13.42 12.86
C LEU A 56 -2.48 14.20 11.71
N LEU A 57 -2.48 15.53 11.84
CA LEU A 57 -1.70 16.41 10.97
C LEU A 57 -0.22 15.98 10.97
N PRO A 58 0.47 15.91 9.81
CA PRO A 58 1.85 15.46 9.73
C PRO A 58 2.81 16.19 10.68
N VAL A 59 2.66 17.51 10.81
CA VAL A 59 3.46 18.33 11.74
C VAL A 59 3.26 17.95 13.20
N ILE A 60 2.02 17.64 13.61
CA ILE A 60 1.70 17.22 14.97
C ILE A 60 2.22 15.80 15.22
N LYS A 61 2.10 14.92 14.23
CA LYS A 61 2.62 13.56 14.30
C LYS A 61 4.14 13.56 14.55
N GLU A 62 4.89 14.31 13.74
CA GLU A 62 6.34 14.47 13.91
C GLU A 62 6.70 15.11 15.25
N LEU A 63 5.94 16.11 15.70
CA LEU A 63 6.13 16.74 17.00
C LEU A 63 5.96 15.74 18.15
N VAL A 64 4.92 14.91 18.12
CA VAL A 64 4.69 13.85 19.12
C VAL A 64 5.85 12.86 19.15
N GLU A 65 6.38 12.47 17.99
CA GLU A 65 7.53 11.57 17.88
C GLU A 65 8.79 12.18 18.51
N ILE A 66 9.05 13.48 18.27
CA ILE A 66 10.16 14.22 18.88
C ILE A 66 9.99 14.27 20.41
N LEU A 67 8.83 14.71 20.89
CA LEU A 67 8.57 14.85 22.33
C LEU A 67 8.62 13.49 23.06
N PHE A 68 8.25 12.40 22.38
CA PHE A 68 8.37 11.06 22.93
C PHE A 68 9.83 10.59 23.05
N GLN A 69 10.67 10.88 22.05
CA GLN A 69 12.10 10.56 22.08
C GLN A 69 12.86 11.33 23.16
N GLU A 70 12.52 12.61 23.34
CA GLU A 70 13.06 13.46 24.41
C GLU A 70 12.48 13.11 25.79
N GLY A 71 11.51 12.19 25.85
CA GLY A 71 10.91 11.73 27.09
C GLY A 71 9.97 12.73 27.75
N LEU A 72 9.50 13.75 27.03
CA LEU A 72 8.51 14.73 27.49
C LEU A 72 7.07 14.20 27.37
N VAL A 73 6.85 13.17 26.56
CA VAL A 73 5.61 12.37 26.56
C VAL A 73 5.83 11.10 27.38
N LYS A 74 5.06 10.96 28.46
CA LYS A 74 5.14 9.82 29.40
C LYS A 74 4.10 8.75 29.09
N ALA A 75 2.96 9.15 28.55
CA ALA A 75 1.88 8.26 28.11
C ALA A 75 1.52 8.55 26.64
N LEU A 76 1.74 7.56 25.77
CA LEU A 76 1.45 7.66 24.34
C LEU A 76 0.36 6.63 23.97
N PHE A 77 -0.74 7.12 23.40
CA PHE A 77 -1.80 6.30 22.82
C PHE A 77 -1.58 6.22 21.32
N ALA A 78 -1.19 5.06 20.82
CA ALA A 78 -0.80 4.93 19.42
C ALA A 78 -1.51 3.78 18.70
N THR A 79 -1.75 3.96 17.40
CA THR A 79 -2.19 2.89 16.50
C THR A 79 -1.01 2.01 16.06
N GLU A 80 -1.32 0.87 15.44
CA GLU A 80 -0.34 -0.13 14.96
C GLU A 80 0.83 0.46 14.15
N THR A 81 0.56 1.49 13.33
CA THR A 81 1.56 2.14 12.47
C THR A 81 2.77 2.69 13.24
N PHE A 82 2.56 3.20 14.46
CA PHE A 82 3.67 3.65 15.31
C PHE A 82 4.43 2.47 15.91
N ALA A 83 3.69 1.49 16.43
CA ALA A 83 4.26 0.35 17.14
C ALA A 83 5.15 -0.51 16.22
N MET A 84 4.82 -0.60 14.93
CA MET A 84 5.62 -1.32 13.94
C MET A 84 6.66 -0.43 13.25
N GLY A 85 6.39 0.86 13.03
CA GLY A 85 7.09 1.67 12.03
C GLY A 85 8.39 2.38 12.45
N LEU A 86 8.66 2.59 13.73
CA LEU A 86 9.78 3.45 14.16
C LEU A 86 10.53 2.91 15.38
N ASN A 87 11.84 3.18 15.47
CA ASN A 87 12.69 2.74 16.58
C ASN A 87 12.53 3.62 17.83
N MET A 88 11.33 3.65 18.40
CA MET A 88 11.00 4.43 19.60
C MET A 88 10.57 3.51 20.75
N PRO A 89 11.51 3.04 21.60
CA PRO A 89 11.22 2.13 22.69
C PRO A 89 10.61 2.83 23.91
N ALA A 90 9.69 2.15 24.59
CA ALA A 90 9.06 2.54 25.84
C ALA A 90 9.46 1.60 26.97
N LYS A 91 9.28 1.98 28.24
CA LYS A 91 9.47 1.03 29.36
C LYS A 91 8.36 -0.03 29.40
N THR A 92 7.15 0.36 29.07
CA THR A 92 5.95 -0.47 29.16
C THR A 92 5.11 -0.31 27.90
N VAL A 93 4.62 -1.44 27.37
CA VAL A 93 3.64 -1.50 26.29
C VAL A 93 2.34 -2.07 26.83
N VAL A 94 1.23 -1.44 26.50
CA VAL A 94 -0.11 -1.86 26.92
C VAL A 94 -0.96 -2.11 25.69
N PHE A 95 -1.46 -3.33 25.54
CA PHE A 95 -2.42 -3.70 24.52
C PHE A 95 -3.82 -3.49 25.09
N THR A 96 -4.57 -2.56 24.52
CA THR A 96 -5.96 -2.28 24.92
C THR A 96 -6.94 -3.28 24.35
N ALA A 97 -6.59 -3.92 23.24
CA ALA A 97 -7.38 -4.96 22.58
C ALA A 97 -6.45 -6.04 21.99
N VAL A 98 -6.98 -7.25 21.88
CA VAL A 98 -6.32 -8.45 21.32
C VAL A 98 -6.82 -8.81 19.93
N LYS A 99 -7.90 -8.16 19.49
CA LYS A 99 -8.48 -8.27 18.15
C LYS A 99 -8.28 -6.95 17.41
N LYS A 100 -8.11 -7.03 16.09
CA LYS A 100 -8.06 -5.87 15.19
C LYS A 100 -8.89 -6.11 13.94
N TRP A 101 -9.35 -5.02 13.34
CA TRP A 101 -9.97 -5.03 12.02
C TRP A 101 -8.89 -5.14 10.94
N ASP A 102 -9.02 -6.07 10.01
CA ASP A 102 -8.10 -6.24 8.88
C ASP A 102 -8.66 -5.76 7.54
N GLY A 103 -9.86 -5.16 7.55
CA GLY A 103 -10.60 -4.77 6.34
C GLY A 103 -11.88 -5.57 6.16
N ASP A 104 -11.86 -6.84 6.57
CA ASP A 104 -12.96 -7.79 6.35
C ASP A 104 -13.55 -8.30 7.68
N SER A 105 -12.70 -8.55 8.68
CA SER A 105 -13.12 -9.15 9.94
C SER A 105 -12.32 -8.67 11.14
N HIS A 106 -12.88 -8.84 12.33
CA HIS A 106 -12.13 -8.68 13.58
C HIS A 106 -11.38 -9.98 13.88
N ARG A 107 -10.09 -10.00 13.56
CA ARG A 107 -9.21 -11.16 13.82
C ARG A 107 -8.29 -10.91 15.00
N LEU A 108 -7.76 -11.99 15.59
CA LEU A 108 -6.73 -11.89 16.61
C LEU A 108 -5.44 -11.33 16.03
N ILE A 109 -4.70 -10.60 16.88
CA ILE A 109 -3.34 -10.15 16.60
C ILE A 109 -2.47 -11.40 16.37
N GLY A 110 -1.77 -11.43 15.24
CA GLY A 110 -0.86 -12.51 14.90
C GLY A 110 0.40 -12.47 15.76
N SER A 111 1.05 -13.61 15.97
CA SER A 111 2.24 -13.68 16.83
C SER A 111 3.37 -12.75 16.40
N GLY A 112 3.62 -12.63 15.08
CA GLY A 112 4.61 -11.69 14.56
C GLY A 112 4.27 -10.22 14.84
N GLU A 113 2.99 -9.86 14.76
CA GLU A 113 2.50 -8.51 15.05
C GLU A 113 2.66 -8.20 16.55
N TYR A 114 2.28 -9.15 17.40
CA TYR A 114 2.50 -9.06 18.85
C TYR A 114 3.98 -8.88 19.18
N ILE A 115 4.86 -9.73 18.64
CA ILE A 115 6.32 -9.67 18.89
C ILE A 115 6.89 -8.30 18.49
N GLN A 116 6.50 -7.76 17.34
CA GLN A 116 6.96 -6.45 16.89
C GLN A 116 6.49 -5.32 17.83
N MET A 117 5.21 -5.32 18.20
CA MET A 117 4.65 -4.31 19.10
C MET A 117 5.21 -4.42 20.53
N SER A 118 5.23 -5.64 21.09
CA SER A 118 5.75 -5.91 22.43
C SER A 118 7.26 -5.65 22.52
N GLY A 119 7.99 -5.83 21.41
CA GLY A 119 9.42 -5.55 21.30
C GLY A 119 9.80 -4.08 21.51
N ARG A 120 8.82 -3.18 21.54
CA ARG A 120 9.03 -1.78 21.95
C ARG A 120 9.19 -1.62 23.46
N ALA A 121 8.83 -2.62 24.27
CA ALA A 121 8.99 -2.57 25.71
C ALA A 121 10.45 -2.86 26.13
N GLY A 122 10.99 -2.01 27.00
CA GLY A 122 12.34 -2.09 27.53
C GLY A 122 13.33 -1.25 26.71
N ARG A 123 13.84 -0.18 27.31
CA ARG A 123 14.84 0.69 26.67
C ARG A 123 16.25 0.22 27.03
N ARG A 124 17.05 -0.08 25.99
CA ARG A 124 18.44 -0.53 26.14
C ARG A 124 19.24 0.44 27.00
N GLY A 125 19.83 -0.07 28.08
CA GLY A 125 20.67 0.70 29.00
C GLY A 125 19.90 1.61 29.98
N LYS A 126 18.56 1.67 29.93
CA LYS A 126 17.74 2.45 30.86
C LYS A 126 16.82 1.60 31.73
N ASP A 127 16.31 0.48 31.21
CA ASP A 127 15.38 -0.39 31.92
C ASP A 127 15.97 -1.80 32.11
N GLU A 128 15.77 -2.40 33.29
CA GLU A 128 16.19 -3.79 33.57
C GLU A 128 15.41 -4.83 32.76
N ARG A 129 14.13 -4.54 32.49
CA ARG A 129 13.22 -5.37 31.70
C ARG A 129 12.12 -4.52 31.05
N GLY A 130 11.59 -5.00 29.92
CA GLY A 130 10.36 -4.49 29.33
C GLY A 130 9.12 -5.10 29.98
N ILE A 131 8.07 -4.30 30.15
CA ILE A 131 6.78 -4.77 30.67
C ILE A 131 5.74 -4.73 29.55
N CYS A 132 5.05 -5.84 29.31
CA CYS A 132 3.91 -5.90 28.40
C CYS A 132 2.66 -6.26 29.18
N ILE A 133 1.60 -5.47 29.03
CA ILE A 133 0.30 -5.66 29.67
C ILE A 133 -0.74 -5.87 28.58
N ILE A 134 -1.53 -6.93 28.67
CA ILE A 134 -2.60 -7.23 27.71
C ILE A 134 -3.93 -7.11 28.44
N MET A 135 -4.78 -6.19 27.98
CA MET A 135 -6.16 -6.08 28.45
C MET A 135 -7.03 -7.08 27.70
N ILE A 136 -7.83 -7.83 28.44
CA ILE A 136 -8.75 -8.84 27.90
C ILE A 136 -10.14 -8.48 28.40
N ASP A 137 -11.04 -8.19 27.47
CA ASP A 137 -12.41 -7.75 27.67
C ASP A 137 -13.44 -8.86 27.43
N GLU A 138 -13.10 -9.86 26.62
CA GLU A 138 -13.97 -11.00 26.29
C GLU A 138 -13.38 -12.34 26.74
N GLN A 139 -14.23 -13.36 26.89
CA GLN A 139 -13.74 -14.72 27.10
C GLN A 139 -12.97 -15.19 25.85
N MET A 140 -11.74 -15.67 26.08
CA MET A 140 -10.86 -16.16 25.02
C MET A 140 -10.36 -17.56 25.33
N GLU A 141 -10.12 -18.34 24.28
CA GLU A 141 -9.44 -19.61 24.43
C GLU A 141 -7.97 -19.40 24.81
N MET A 142 -7.53 -20.12 25.84
CA MET A 142 -6.15 -20.05 26.33
C MET A 142 -5.12 -20.39 25.24
N ASN A 143 -5.45 -21.31 24.33
CA ASN A 143 -4.58 -21.69 23.22
C ASN A 143 -4.35 -20.53 22.26
N ALA A 144 -5.40 -19.77 21.92
CA ALA A 144 -5.28 -18.62 21.03
C ALA A 144 -4.39 -17.52 21.62
N LEU A 145 -4.51 -17.24 22.93
CA LEU A 145 -3.64 -16.29 23.61
C LEU A 145 -2.19 -16.79 23.68
N LYS A 146 -2.01 -18.09 23.94
CA LYS A 146 -0.69 -18.72 23.96
C LYS A 146 -0.02 -18.64 22.58
N ASP A 147 -0.76 -18.85 21.52
CA ASP A 147 -0.26 -18.75 20.15
C ASP A 147 0.09 -17.30 19.78
N MET A 148 -0.69 -16.32 20.22
CA MET A 148 -0.33 -14.90 20.05
C MET A 148 1.00 -14.57 20.75
N VAL A 149 1.16 -14.96 22.01
CA VAL A 149 2.31 -14.54 22.83
C VAL A 149 3.57 -15.38 22.60
N LEU A 150 3.42 -16.70 22.45
CA LEU A 150 4.53 -17.68 22.36
C LEU A 150 4.64 -18.32 20.97
N GLY A 151 3.77 -17.96 20.04
CA GLY A 151 3.81 -18.48 18.68
C GLY A 151 5.04 -18.05 17.91
N LYS A 152 5.16 -18.58 16.69
CA LYS A 152 6.19 -18.15 15.75
C LYS A 152 5.61 -17.07 14.85
N PRO A 153 6.41 -16.05 14.47
CA PRO A 153 6.03 -15.14 13.39
C PRO A 153 5.61 -15.92 12.14
N ALA A 154 4.53 -15.49 11.49
CA ALA A 154 4.12 -16.06 10.22
C ALA A 154 5.26 -15.93 9.19
N PRO A 155 5.42 -16.91 8.29
CA PRO A 155 6.40 -16.78 7.21
C PRO A 155 6.05 -15.56 6.36
N LEU A 156 7.08 -14.88 5.85
CA LEU A 156 6.89 -13.82 4.85
C LEU A 156 6.34 -14.47 3.58
N VAL A 157 5.08 -14.24 3.23
CA VAL A 157 4.45 -14.75 2.00
C VAL A 157 4.36 -13.63 0.97
N SER A 158 4.77 -13.91 -0.26
CA SER A 158 4.68 -12.96 -1.36
C SER A 158 3.24 -12.67 -1.75
N THR A 159 2.90 -11.40 -1.87
CA THR A 159 1.62 -10.91 -2.40
C THR A 159 1.74 -10.40 -3.84
N PHE A 160 2.78 -10.84 -4.56
CA PHE A 160 3.05 -10.39 -5.93
C PHE A 160 1.81 -10.59 -6.83
N ARG A 161 1.39 -9.51 -7.50
CA ARG A 161 0.30 -9.48 -8.48
C ARG A 161 0.78 -8.79 -9.75
N LEU A 162 0.26 -9.21 -10.89
CA LEU A 162 0.52 -8.54 -12.16
C LEU A 162 -0.44 -7.34 -12.32
N SER A 163 0.09 -6.12 -12.30
CA SER A 163 -0.65 -4.91 -12.70
C SER A 163 -0.42 -4.55 -14.17
N TYR A 164 -1.29 -3.73 -14.78
CA TYR A 164 -1.06 -3.30 -16.17
C TYR A 164 0.17 -2.39 -16.26
N TYR A 165 0.39 -1.53 -15.27
CA TYR A 165 1.60 -0.72 -15.10
C TYR A 165 2.87 -1.57 -15.14
N SER A 166 2.89 -2.69 -14.39
CA SER A 166 4.03 -3.62 -14.36
C SER A 166 4.26 -4.24 -15.74
N ILE A 167 3.19 -4.73 -16.39
CA ILE A 167 3.26 -5.37 -17.70
C ILE A 167 3.79 -4.39 -18.76
N LEU A 168 3.23 -3.18 -18.81
CA LEU A 168 3.62 -2.16 -19.78
C LEU A 168 5.06 -1.70 -19.58
N ASN A 169 5.51 -1.48 -18.34
CA ASN A 169 6.90 -1.13 -18.07
C ASN A 169 7.87 -2.25 -18.45
N LEU A 170 7.50 -3.51 -18.23
CA LEU A 170 8.30 -4.66 -18.65
C LEU A 170 8.36 -4.77 -20.17
N MET A 171 7.24 -4.57 -20.88
CA MET A 171 7.20 -4.57 -22.34
C MET A 171 7.98 -3.40 -22.95
N SER A 172 7.91 -2.21 -22.34
CA SER A 172 8.60 -1.01 -22.85
C SER A 172 10.12 -1.06 -22.68
N ARG A 173 10.62 -1.86 -21.72
CA ARG A 173 12.06 -1.98 -21.40
C ARG A 173 12.68 -3.27 -21.93
N ALA A 174 11.88 -4.18 -22.49
CA ALA A 174 12.34 -5.48 -22.97
C ALA A 174 13.11 -5.36 -24.29
N GLU A 175 14.32 -4.82 -24.24
CA GLU A 175 15.37 -5.11 -25.21
C GLU A 175 15.94 -6.52 -24.92
N GLY A 176 15.16 -7.55 -25.24
CA GLY A 176 15.59 -8.96 -25.30
C GLY A 176 15.65 -9.72 -23.96
N GLN A 177 16.44 -9.28 -22.96
CA GLN A 177 16.79 -10.12 -21.80
C GLN A 177 15.81 -10.12 -20.61
N PHE A 178 15.02 -9.05 -20.42
CA PHE A 178 14.12 -8.89 -19.26
C PHE A 178 12.65 -8.95 -19.68
N THR A 179 12.20 -10.11 -20.12
CA THR A 179 10.78 -10.33 -20.45
C THR A 179 9.92 -10.40 -19.18
N ALA A 180 8.62 -10.15 -19.31
CA ALA A 180 7.68 -10.33 -18.20
C ALA A 180 7.76 -11.76 -17.59
N GLU A 181 8.01 -12.77 -18.43
CA GLU A 181 8.22 -14.14 -17.97
C GLU A 181 9.47 -14.30 -17.10
N HIS A 182 10.56 -13.57 -17.41
CA HIS A 182 11.77 -13.59 -16.60
C HIS A 182 11.52 -13.02 -15.19
N VAL A 183 10.77 -11.93 -15.08
CA VAL A 183 10.41 -11.33 -13.77
C VAL A 183 9.50 -12.24 -12.97
N ILE A 184 8.51 -12.87 -13.61
CA ILE A 184 7.62 -13.83 -12.96
C ILE A 184 8.42 -15.04 -12.44
N LYS A 185 9.32 -15.60 -13.27
CA LYS A 185 10.15 -16.75 -12.90
C LYS A 185 11.06 -16.46 -11.70
N ASN A 186 11.59 -15.24 -11.62
CA ASN A 186 12.48 -14.82 -10.52
C ASN A 186 11.73 -14.09 -9.38
N SER A 187 10.40 -14.12 -9.36
CA SER A 187 9.62 -13.50 -8.29
C SER A 187 9.71 -14.30 -6.99
N PHE A 188 9.66 -13.63 -5.84
CA PHE A 188 9.62 -14.30 -4.54
C PHE A 188 8.41 -15.24 -4.41
N HIS A 189 7.29 -14.88 -5.05
CA HIS A 189 6.10 -15.74 -5.14
C HIS A 189 6.40 -17.06 -5.83
N GLN A 190 7.10 -17.04 -6.98
CA GLN A 190 7.47 -18.26 -7.69
C GLN A 190 8.47 -19.11 -6.88
N PHE A 191 9.46 -18.47 -6.24
CA PHE A 191 10.42 -19.16 -5.37
C PHE A 191 9.73 -19.91 -4.22
N GLN A 192 8.76 -19.25 -3.54
CA GLN A 192 8.02 -19.89 -2.45
C GLN A 192 7.17 -21.05 -2.95
N TYR A 193 6.54 -20.91 -4.11
CA TYR A 193 5.75 -21.96 -4.72
C TYR A 193 6.58 -23.21 -5.06
N GLU A 194 7.76 -23.03 -5.66
CA GLU A 194 8.68 -24.13 -5.98
C GLU A 194 9.16 -24.85 -4.72
N LYS A 195 9.44 -24.08 -3.66
CA LYS A 195 9.82 -24.61 -2.35
C LYS A 195 8.67 -25.37 -1.66
N ASP A 196 7.46 -24.84 -1.70
CA ASP A 196 6.26 -25.49 -1.12
C ASP A 196 5.89 -26.79 -1.85
N MET A 197 6.20 -26.87 -3.15
CA MET A 197 6.07 -28.10 -3.93
C MET A 197 7.13 -29.16 -3.58
N GLY A 198 8.15 -28.83 -2.77
CA GLY A 198 9.23 -29.75 -2.38
C GLY A 198 10.12 -30.16 -3.55
N ILE A 199 10.22 -29.33 -4.60
CA ILE A 199 11.05 -29.59 -5.77
C ILE A 199 12.50 -29.23 -5.42
N GLU A 200 13.19 -30.11 -4.70
CA GLU A 200 14.62 -29.95 -4.36
C GLU A 200 15.56 -30.66 -5.35
N ASP A 201 15.04 -31.54 -6.21
CA ASP A 201 15.89 -32.41 -7.04
C ASP A 201 16.02 -31.97 -8.50
N SER A 202 17.29 -31.82 -8.93
CA SER A 202 17.76 -31.83 -10.32
C SER A 202 17.13 -32.97 -11.15
N GLU A 203 16.79 -34.07 -10.47
CA GLU A 203 16.15 -35.24 -11.05
C GLU A 203 14.76 -34.95 -11.62
N ILE A 204 14.00 -33.96 -11.14
CA ILE A 204 12.66 -33.65 -11.70
C ILE A 204 12.78 -32.98 -13.07
N VAL A 205 13.74 -32.06 -13.25
CA VAL A 205 14.01 -31.44 -14.55
C VAL A 205 14.55 -32.48 -15.54
N GLU A 206 15.43 -33.37 -15.05
CA GLU A 206 15.89 -34.52 -15.84
C GLU A 206 14.77 -35.53 -16.13
N LEU A 207 13.87 -35.82 -15.18
CA LEU A 207 12.72 -36.69 -15.38
C LEU A 207 11.76 -36.09 -16.40
N VAL A 208 11.53 -34.78 -16.38
CA VAL A 208 10.67 -34.10 -17.37
C VAL A 208 11.27 -34.25 -18.77
N ASN A 209 12.57 -34.01 -18.92
CA ASN A 209 13.27 -34.21 -20.20
C ASN A 209 13.28 -35.69 -20.62
N GLN A 210 13.46 -36.61 -19.67
CA GLN A 210 13.40 -38.05 -19.91
C GLN A 210 11.98 -38.52 -20.27
N ILE A 211 10.94 -37.93 -19.68
CA ILE A 211 9.53 -38.21 -20.01
C ILE A 211 9.24 -37.75 -21.44
N GLU A 212 9.67 -36.55 -21.85
CA GLU A 212 9.49 -36.08 -23.23
C GLU A 212 10.24 -36.98 -24.24
N GLU A 213 11.46 -37.41 -23.90
CA GLU A 213 12.24 -38.30 -24.76
C GLU A 213 11.68 -39.72 -24.82
N LEU A 214 11.17 -40.24 -23.70
CA LEU A 214 10.48 -41.54 -23.63
C LEU A 214 9.13 -41.49 -24.33
N GLU A 215 8.37 -40.39 -24.25
CA GLU A 215 7.15 -40.18 -25.03
C GLU A 215 7.47 -40.21 -26.53
N ARG A 216 8.51 -39.51 -26.97
CA ARG A 216 8.94 -39.52 -28.38
C ARG A 216 9.35 -40.92 -28.85
N LYS A 217 10.12 -41.66 -28.04
CA LYS A 217 10.51 -43.05 -28.32
C LYS A 217 9.31 -44.00 -28.32
N LEU A 218 8.33 -43.78 -27.43
CA LEU A 218 7.10 -44.56 -27.33
C LEU A 218 6.19 -44.35 -28.56
N TYR A 219 5.99 -43.12 -29.03
CA TYR A 219 5.19 -42.84 -30.23
C TYR A 219 5.85 -43.34 -31.52
N ALA A 220 7.19 -43.39 -31.55
CA ALA A 220 7.97 -43.94 -32.66
C ALA A 220 8.03 -45.48 -32.65
N HIS A 221 7.72 -46.14 -31.53
CA HIS A 221 7.91 -47.58 -31.38
C HIS A 221 6.82 -48.38 -32.15
N PRO A 222 7.18 -49.41 -32.95
CA PRO A 222 6.22 -50.18 -33.75
C PRO A 222 5.07 -50.83 -32.95
N LEU A 223 5.35 -51.24 -31.71
CA LEU A 223 4.34 -51.78 -30.77
C LEU A 223 3.30 -50.75 -30.29
N HIS A 224 3.54 -49.44 -30.46
CA HIS A 224 2.54 -48.42 -30.10
C HIS A 224 1.22 -48.59 -30.89
N LYS A 225 1.28 -49.28 -32.04
CA LYS A 225 0.14 -49.55 -32.91
C LYS A 225 -0.32 -51.02 -32.94
N SER A 226 0.30 -51.95 -32.19
CA SER A 226 -0.04 -53.38 -32.26
C SER A 226 -0.87 -53.88 -31.07
N GLN A 227 -1.82 -54.78 -31.32
CA GLN A 227 -2.70 -55.41 -30.32
C GLN A 227 -2.29 -56.88 -30.07
N ASP A 228 -1.17 -57.13 -29.37
CA ASP A 228 -0.78 -58.49 -29.00
C ASP A 228 -0.82 -58.72 -27.47
N VAL A 229 -1.48 -59.81 -27.07
CA VAL A 229 -2.08 -60.01 -25.74
C VAL A 229 -1.07 -60.53 -24.69
N HIS A 230 0.11 -60.99 -25.09
CA HIS A 230 1.14 -61.47 -24.15
C HIS A 230 1.94 -60.35 -23.45
N GLN A 231 1.75 -59.07 -23.79
CA GLN A 231 2.44 -57.92 -23.19
C GLN A 231 1.71 -57.28 -21.98
N MET A 232 0.69 -57.94 -21.42
CA MET A 232 -0.17 -57.37 -20.38
C MET A 232 0.56 -56.81 -19.16
N ARG A 233 1.67 -57.42 -18.68
CA ARG A 233 2.46 -56.84 -17.55
C ARG A 233 3.12 -55.51 -17.89
N SER A 234 3.68 -55.38 -19.09
CA SER A 234 4.27 -54.14 -19.58
C SER A 234 3.19 -53.08 -19.86
N PHE A 235 2.00 -53.51 -20.28
CA PHE A 235 0.85 -52.62 -20.48
C PHE A 235 0.26 -52.13 -19.15
N GLN A 236 0.26 -52.99 -18.11
CA GLN A 236 -0.17 -52.64 -16.75
C GLN A 236 0.80 -51.63 -16.13
N ARG A 237 2.12 -51.88 -16.23
CA ARG A 237 3.14 -50.91 -15.80
C ARG A 237 3.07 -49.60 -16.59
N LYS A 238 2.79 -49.66 -17.90
CA LYS A 238 2.55 -48.48 -18.74
C LYS A 238 1.29 -47.73 -18.31
N ALA A 239 0.23 -48.42 -17.93
CA ALA A 239 -1.01 -47.78 -17.44
C ALA A 239 -0.80 -47.11 -16.08
N GLU A 240 -0.06 -47.75 -15.16
CA GLU A 240 0.35 -47.16 -13.87
C GLU A 240 1.20 -45.91 -14.08
N VAL A 241 2.26 -46.00 -14.87
CA VAL A 241 3.14 -44.87 -15.18
C VAL A 241 2.38 -43.77 -15.94
N ASN A 242 1.48 -44.12 -16.86
CA ASN A 242 0.62 -43.13 -17.52
C ASN A 242 -0.35 -42.46 -16.55
N HIS A 243 -0.85 -43.18 -15.55
CA HIS A 243 -1.71 -42.62 -14.53
C HIS A 243 -0.94 -41.68 -13.60
N GLU A 244 0.26 -42.07 -13.15
CA GLU A 244 1.18 -41.21 -12.41
C GLU A 244 1.58 -39.96 -13.21
N ILE A 245 1.91 -40.12 -14.50
CA ILE A 245 2.18 -39.01 -15.42
C ILE A 245 0.94 -38.13 -15.56
N GLN A 246 -0.28 -38.68 -15.68
CA GLN A 246 -1.49 -37.87 -15.77
C GLN A 246 -1.78 -37.12 -14.47
N GLN A 247 -1.53 -37.72 -13.30
CA GLN A 247 -1.67 -37.08 -12.00
C GLN A 247 -0.64 -35.97 -11.83
N LEU A 248 0.64 -36.22 -12.17
CA LEU A 248 1.70 -35.21 -12.16
C LEU A 248 1.44 -34.11 -13.18
N LYS A 249 1.02 -34.44 -14.41
CA LYS A 249 0.56 -33.46 -15.42
C LYS A 249 -0.67 -32.69 -14.94
N SER A 250 -1.57 -33.27 -14.14
CA SER A 250 -2.69 -32.53 -13.52
C SER A 250 -2.19 -31.54 -12.49
N LYS A 251 -1.34 -31.98 -11.55
CA LYS A 251 -0.70 -31.11 -10.55
C LYS A 251 0.17 -30.01 -11.17
N MET A 252 0.85 -30.30 -12.28
CA MET A 252 1.58 -29.31 -13.09
C MET A 252 0.64 -28.41 -13.91
N ARG A 253 -0.50 -28.91 -14.41
CA ARG A 253 -1.52 -28.10 -15.08
C ARG A 253 -2.22 -27.13 -14.13
N ASP A 254 -2.22 -27.43 -12.83
CA ASP A 254 -2.62 -26.53 -11.75
C ASP A 254 -1.47 -25.66 -11.22
N SER A 255 -0.30 -25.69 -11.87
CA SER A 255 0.86 -24.87 -11.50
C SER A 255 0.50 -23.39 -11.51
N GLN A 256 0.82 -22.69 -10.41
CA GLN A 256 0.64 -21.25 -10.29
C GLN A 256 1.28 -20.49 -11.46
N LEU A 257 2.43 -20.95 -11.96
CA LEU A 257 3.08 -20.35 -13.12
C LEU A 257 2.19 -20.35 -14.38
N LYS A 258 1.38 -21.40 -14.56
CA LYS A 258 0.43 -21.46 -15.67
C LYS A 258 -0.73 -20.48 -15.46
N LYS A 259 -1.27 -20.38 -14.24
CA LYS A 259 -2.29 -19.37 -13.90
C LYS A 259 -1.78 -17.95 -14.16
N PHE A 260 -0.55 -17.66 -13.75
CA PHE A 260 0.12 -16.38 -14.05
C PHE A 260 0.31 -16.14 -15.54
N ARG A 261 0.74 -17.16 -16.32
CA ARG A 261 0.88 -17.03 -17.77
C ARG A 261 -0.46 -16.77 -18.45
N ASP A 262 -1.51 -17.46 -18.01
CA ASP A 262 -2.88 -17.26 -18.51
C ASP A 262 -3.38 -15.85 -18.16
N GLU A 263 -3.13 -15.36 -16.94
CA GLU A 263 -3.45 -13.98 -16.54
C GLU A 263 -2.68 -12.95 -17.36
N LEU A 264 -1.36 -13.11 -17.53
CA LEU A 264 -0.52 -12.23 -18.35
C LEU A 264 -1.04 -12.16 -19.79
N LYS A 265 -1.42 -13.31 -20.36
CA LYS A 265 -2.00 -13.39 -21.71
C LYS A 265 -3.34 -12.67 -21.79
N ASN A 266 -4.21 -12.86 -20.80
CA ASN A 266 -5.52 -12.21 -20.73
C ASN A 266 -5.39 -10.69 -20.58
N ARG A 267 -4.50 -10.20 -19.69
CA ARG A 267 -4.19 -8.77 -19.55
C ARG A 267 -3.56 -8.18 -20.80
N SER A 268 -2.66 -8.91 -21.46
CA SER A 268 -2.09 -8.49 -22.75
C SER A 268 -3.17 -8.34 -23.84
N ARG A 269 -4.20 -9.20 -23.82
CA ARG A 269 -5.35 -9.07 -24.73
C ARG A 269 -6.17 -7.81 -24.46
N VAL A 270 -6.35 -7.43 -23.20
CA VAL A 270 -6.98 -6.16 -22.81
C VAL A 270 -6.17 -4.97 -23.35
N LEU A 271 -4.85 -4.97 -23.13
CA LEU A 271 -3.96 -3.91 -23.62
C LEU A 271 -4.02 -3.77 -25.16
N LYS A 272 -4.12 -4.89 -25.89
CA LYS A 272 -4.33 -4.89 -27.36
C LYS A 272 -5.67 -4.27 -27.75
N LYS A 273 -6.76 -4.66 -27.07
CA LYS A 273 -8.11 -4.15 -27.36
C LYS A 273 -8.26 -2.66 -27.06
N LEU A 274 -7.60 -2.17 -26.02
CA LEU A 274 -7.61 -0.75 -25.64
C LEU A 274 -6.59 0.10 -26.42
N GLY A 275 -5.71 -0.54 -27.20
CA GLY A 275 -4.72 0.14 -28.04
C GLY A 275 -3.48 0.64 -27.29
N HIS A 276 -3.17 0.08 -26.11
CA HIS A 276 -1.93 0.36 -25.39
C HIS A 276 -0.73 -0.37 -26.00
N ILE A 277 -0.96 -1.53 -26.62
CA ILE A 277 0.03 -2.30 -27.38
C ILE A 277 -0.56 -2.75 -28.72
N ASP A 278 0.28 -3.00 -29.72
CA ASP A 278 -0.16 -3.53 -31.01
C ASP A 278 -0.28 -5.06 -31.04
N ALA A 279 -0.51 -5.62 -32.22
CA ALA A 279 -0.63 -7.06 -32.45
C ALA A 279 0.66 -7.82 -32.07
N ASP A 280 1.82 -7.20 -32.27
CA ASP A 280 3.15 -7.76 -32.01
C ASP A 280 3.61 -7.53 -30.56
N GLY A 281 2.84 -6.76 -29.78
CA GLY A 281 3.13 -6.45 -28.38
C GLY A 281 4.03 -5.23 -28.19
N VAL A 282 4.20 -4.40 -29.21
CA VAL A 282 4.94 -3.14 -29.13
C VAL A 282 4.06 -2.08 -28.49
N VAL A 283 4.61 -1.40 -27.48
CA VAL A 283 3.93 -0.35 -26.72
C VAL A 283 3.61 0.86 -27.60
N GLN A 284 2.34 1.24 -27.64
CA GLN A 284 1.81 2.37 -28.42
C GLN A 284 1.76 3.66 -27.57
N LEU A 285 1.30 4.77 -28.17
CA LEU A 285 1.22 6.07 -27.49
C LEU A 285 0.46 6.01 -26.15
N LYS A 286 -0.73 5.37 -26.15
CA LYS A 286 -1.53 5.12 -24.94
C LYS A 286 -0.76 4.30 -23.90
N GLY A 287 -0.05 3.27 -24.33
CA GLY A 287 0.77 2.44 -23.45
C GLY A 287 1.91 3.23 -22.81
N ARG A 288 2.57 4.13 -23.56
CA ARG A 288 3.63 4.99 -23.03
C ARG A 288 3.13 5.97 -21.96
N ALA A 289 1.94 6.55 -22.14
CA ALA A 289 1.31 7.37 -21.11
C ALA A 289 1.01 6.54 -19.84
N ALA A 290 0.40 5.36 -20.00
CA ALA A 290 0.08 4.47 -18.88
C ALA A 290 1.32 3.97 -18.13
N CYS A 291 2.48 3.83 -18.78
CA CYS A 291 3.75 3.49 -18.11
C CYS A 291 4.21 4.51 -17.06
N LEU A 292 3.64 5.72 -17.05
CA LEU A 292 4.03 6.83 -16.19
C LEU A 292 3.06 7.07 -15.02
N ILE A 293 2.02 6.23 -14.90
CA ILE A 293 0.94 6.38 -13.92
C ILE A 293 0.93 5.15 -13.00
N ASP A 294 1.19 5.37 -11.71
CA ASP A 294 1.26 4.30 -10.67
C ASP A 294 0.31 4.57 -9.49
N THR A 295 -0.10 5.82 -9.27
CA THR A 295 -0.87 6.22 -8.08
C THR A 295 -2.38 5.92 -8.21
N GLY A 296 -2.88 5.57 -9.39
CA GLY A 296 -4.29 5.29 -9.68
C GLY A 296 -4.48 4.35 -10.87
N ASP A 297 -5.73 4.14 -11.31
CA ASP A 297 -6.04 3.25 -12.44
C ASP A 297 -5.49 3.80 -13.77
N GLU A 298 -4.39 3.18 -14.21
CA GLU A 298 -3.60 3.57 -15.37
C GLU A 298 -4.34 3.39 -16.69
N LEU A 299 -5.27 2.43 -16.79
CA LEU A 299 -6.05 2.20 -18.00
C LEU A 299 -7.16 3.23 -18.13
N LEU A 300 -7.93 3.41 -17.05
CA LEU A 300 -9.07 4.32 -17.04
C LEU A 300 -8.64 5.76 -17.27
N VAL A 301 -7.65 6.27 -16.54
CA VAL A 301 -7.25 7.67 -16.71
C VAL A 301 -6.62 7.93 -18.08
N THR A 302 -5.87 6.96 -18.63
CA THR A 302 -5.34 7.06 -19.99
C THR A 302 -6.47 7.07 -21.02
N GLU A 303 -7.49 6.24 -20.86
CA GLU A 303 -8.65 6.26 -21.75
C GLU A 303 -9.38 7.62 -21.71
N LEU A 304 -9.53 8.21 -20.52
CA LEU A 304 -10.12 9.55 -20.37
C LEU A 304 -9.28 10.67 -21.00
N MET A 305 -7.95 10.59 -20.91
CA MET A 305 -7.03 11.50 -21.59
C MET A 305 -7.21 11.46 -23.11
N PHE A 306 -7.23 10.26 -23.70
CA PHE A 306 -7.29 10.09 -25.14
C PHE A 306 -8.68 10.28 -25.75
N ASN A 307 -9.75 10.09 -24.97
CA ASN A 307 -11.11 10.39 -25.39
C ASN A 307 -11.48 11.88 -25.20
N GLY A 308 -10.52 12.70 -24.73
CA GLY A 308 -10.67 14.14 -24.62
C GLY A 308 -11.52 14.62 -23.44
N THR A 309 -11.76 13.77 -22.43
CA THR A 309 -12.60 14.10 -21.27
C THR A 309 -12.08 15.35 -20.53
N PHE A 310 -10.76 15.51 -20.42
CA PHE A 310 -10.13 16.63 -19.74
C PHE A 310 -10.01 17.92 -20.60
N ASN A 311 -10.34 17.85 -21.90
CA ASN A 311 -10.11 18.97 -22.83
C ASN A 311 -11.02 20.17 -22.55
N ASP A 312 -12.23 19.95 -22.06
CA ASP A 312 -13.20 21.01 -21.77
C ASP A 312 -13.22 21.42 -20.29
N LEU A 313 -12.43 20.74 -19.44
CA LEU A 313 -12.41 20.98 -18.00
C LEU A 313 -11.42 22.08 -17.63
N ASP A 314 -11.79 22.89 -16.64
CA ASP A 314 -10.83 23.76 -15.96
C ASP A 314 -9.96 22.99 -14.95
N HIS A 315 -8.94 23.64 -14.41
CA HIS A 315 -7.98 22.99 -13.50
C HIS A 315 -8.61 22.56 -12.15
N HIS A 316 -9.67 23.21 -11.68
CA HIS A 316 -10.40 22.80 -10.47
C HIS A 316 -11.27 21.57 -10.73
N GLN A 317 -11.96 21.54 -11.88
CA GLN A 317 -12.74 20.38 -12.32
C GLN A 317 -11.85 19.16 -12.58
N ILE A 318 -10.63 19.37 -13.11
CA ILE A 318 -9.64 18.31 -13.27
C ILE A 318 -9.19 17.76 -11.92
N ALA A 319 -8.87 18.63 -10.95
CA ALA A 319 -8.49 18.18 -9.61
C ALA A 319 -9.63 17.37 -8.95
N ALA A 320 -10.88 17.82 -9.10
CA ALA A 320 -12.05 17.12 -8.60
C ALA A 320 -12.24 15.76 -9.28
N LEU A 321 -12.21 15.68 -10.62
CA LEU A 321 -12.36 14.39 -11.31
C LEU A 321 -11.21 13.43 -10.97
N SER A 322 -9.98 13.94 -10.87
CA SER A 322 -8.80 13.15 -10.52
C SER A 322 -8.84 12.62 -9.07
N SER A 323 -9.58 13.25 -8.15
CA SER A 323 -9.73 12.75 -6.77
C SER A 323 -10.43 11.39 -6.72
N CYS A 324 -11.23 11.05 -7.73
CA CYS A 324 -11.87 9.74 -7.88
C CYS A 324 -10.87 8.58 -7.92
N PHE A 325 -9.66 8.83 -8.42
CA PHE A 325 -8.61 7.81 -8.56
C PHE A 325 -7.80 7.61 -7.27
N ILE A 326 -7.99 8.46 -6.26
CA ILE A 326 -7.26 8.40 -5.00
C ILE A 326 -8.14 7.69 -3.97
N PRO A 327 -7.70 6.54 -3.42
CA PRO A 327 -8.44 5.87 -2.35
C PRO A 327 -8.60 6.78 -1.12
N GLY A 328 -9.84 7.03 -0.71
CA GLY A 328 -10.21 7.82 0.47
C GLY A 328 -10.73 6.97 1.64
N ASP A 329 -10.79 7.57 2.83
CA ASP A 329 -11.56 7.05 3.96
C ASP A 329 -13.05 7.27 3.66
N LYS A 330 -13.92 6.29 3.89
CA LYS A 330 -15.37 6.45 3.66
C LYS A 330 -15.97 7.46 4.63
N SER A 331 -16.72 8.42 4.13
CA SER A 331 -17.56 9.31 4.94
C SER A 331 -18.99 8.78 5.05
N SER A 332 -19.66 9.18 6.12
CA SER A 332 -21.09 8.91 6.32
C SER A 332 -22.01 10.03 5.79
N GLU A 333 -21.42 11.12 5.29
CA GLU A 333 -22.11 12.34 4.85
C GLU A 333 -22.43 12.30 3.34
N GLN A 334 -23.64 12.72 2.96
CA GLN A 334 -24.05 12.79 1.56
C GLN A 334 -23.76 14.18 0.98
N ILE A 335 -22.84 14.27 0.02
CA ILE A 335 -22.53 15.53 -0.66
C ILE A 335 -23.30 15.63 -1.98
N GLN A 336 -23.94 16.78 -2.20
CA GLN A 336 -24.57 17.09 -3.47
C GLN A 336 -23.53 17.56 -4.48
N LEU A 337 -23.38 16.78 -5.55
CA LEU A 337 -22.49 17.11 -6.66
C LEU A 337 -22.95 18.36 -7.40
N ARG A 338 -21.99 19.24 -7.72
CA ARG A 338 -22.25 20.38 -8.59
C ARG A 338 -22.66 19.90 -9.98
N THR A 339 -23.63 20.55 -10.59
CA THR A 339 -24.18 20.16 -11.91
C THR A 339 -23.13 20.09 -13.01
N GLU A 340 -22.11 20.94 -12.93
CA GLU A 340 -20.99 21.01 -13.88
C GLU A 340 -20.10 19.75 -13.88
N LEU A 341 -20.11 19.01 -12.76
CA LEU A 341 -19.32 17.80 -12.55
C LEU A 341 -20.04 16.51 -12.92
N GLY A 342 -21.35 16.58 -13.22
CA GLY A 342 -22.15 15.41 -13.59
C GLY A 342 -21.71 14.77 -14.90
N ARG A 343 -21.45 15.57 -15.94
CA ARG A 343 -21.02 15.06 -17.26
C ARG A 343 -19.63 14.39 -17.21
N PRO A 344 -18.59 15.00 -16.60
CA PRO A 344 -17.28 14.36 -16.50
C PRO A 344 -17.31 13.06 -15.69
N LEU A 345 -18.08 13.02 -14.60
CA LEU A 345 -18.28 11.81 -13.81
C LEU A 345 -18.96 10.70 -14.63
N GLN A 346 -19.99 11.05 -15.40
CA GLN A 346 -20.65 10.09 -16.29
C GLN A 346 -19.68 9.52 -17.32
N GLN A 347 -18.84 10.35 -17.95
CA GLN A 347 -17.82 9.90 -18.91
C GLN A 347 -16.78 8.96 -18.28
N LEU A 348 -16.41 9.23 -17.02
CA LEU A 348 -15.55 8.35 -16.22
C LEU A 348 -16.22 7.00 -15.98
N GLN A 349 -17.47 6.98 -15.52
CA GLN A 349 -18.22 5.74 -15.25
C GLN A 349 -18.48 4.91 -16.52
N GLU A 350 -18.78 5.57 -17.65
CA GLU A 350 -18.95 4.90 -18.95
C GLU A 350 -17.64 4.27 -19.43
N SER A 351 -16.51 4.98 -19.27
CA SER A 351 -15.19 4.46 -19.61
C SER A 351 -14.80 3.30 -18.70
N ALA A 352 -15.07 3.39 -17.40
CA ALA A 352 -14.83 2.33 -16.43
C ALA A 352 -15.64 1.07 -16.78
N ARG A 353 -16.94 1.23 -17.10
CA ARG A 353 -17.79 0.12 -17.52
C ARG A 353 -17.23 -0.58 -18.77
N ARG A 354 -16.86 0.19 -19.78
CA ARG A 354 -16.28 -0.34 -21.03
C ARG A 354 -14.98 -1.11 -20.77
N ILE A 355 -14.11 -0.61 -19.91
CA ILE A 355 -12.86 -1.31 -19.54
C ILE A 355 -13.18 -2.62 -18.82
N ALA A 356 -14.09 -2.60 -17.84
CA ALA A 356 -14.49 -3.81 -17.11
C ALA A 356 -15.11 -4.88 -18.03
N GLU A 357 -15.96 -4.49 -18.97
CA GLU A 357 -16.53 -5.38 -20.00
C GLU A 357 -15.42 -6.01 -20.85
N ILE A 358 -14.43 -5.21 -21.31
CA ILE A 358 -13.28 -5.72 -22.07
C ILE A 358 -12.44 -6.69 -21.22
N GLN A 359 -12.26 -6.42 -19.93
CA GLN A 359 -11.56 -7.31 -18.99
C GLN A 359 -12.30 -8.65 -18.86
N HIS A 360 -13.63 -8.60 -18.71
CA HIS A 360 -14.49 -9.78 -18.64
C HIS A 360 -14.43 -10.61 -19.93
N GLU A 361 -14.53 -9.98 -21.11
CA GLU A 361 -14.36 -10.64 -22.42
C GLU A 361 -12.98 -11.30 -22.58
N CYS A 362 -11.98 -10.77 -21.89
CA CYS A 362 -10.62 -11.29 -21.85
C CYS A 362 -10.41 -12.38 -20.78
N LYS A 363 -11.48 -12.85 -20.12
CA LYS A 363 -11.45 -13.89 -19.08
C LYS A 363 -10.71 -13.47 -17.80
N LEU A 364 -10.79 -12.19 -17.44
CA LEU A 364 -10.40 -11.71 -16.12
C LEU A 364 -11.63 -11.71 -15.22
N ASP A 365 -11.42 -12.10 -13.96
CA ASP A 365 -12.47 -12.11 -12.94
C ASP A 365 -12.64 -10.68 -12.39
N VAL A 366 -13.56 -9.95 -12.98
CA VAL A 366 -13.86 -8.55 -12.64
C VAL A 366 -15.36 -8.38 -12.58
N ASN A 367 -15.85 -7.87 -11.44
CA ASN A 367 -17.23 -7.44 -11.30
C ASN A 367 -17.36 -6.02 -11.88
N VAL A 368 -18.18 -5.88 -12.93
CA VAL A 368 -18.35 -4.62 -13.65
C VAL A 368 -18.96 -3.53 -12.75
N ASP A 369 -19.97 -3.88 -11.96
CA ASP A 369 -20.67 -2.89 -11.15
C ASP A 369 -19.80 -2.44 -9.96
N GLU A 370 -19.09 -3.37 -9.32
CA GLU A 370 -18.12 -3.05 -8.27
C GLU A 370 -16.98 -2.15 -8.80
N TYR A 371 -16.47 -2.44 -10.00
CA TYR A 371 -15.43 -1.62 -10.63
C TYR A 371 -15.93 -0.20 -10.90
N VAL A 372 -17.13 -0.03 -11.46
CA VAL A 372 -17.71 1.29 -11.72
C VAL A 372 -17.98 2.05 -10.42
N GLU A 373 -18.57 1.40 -9.42
CA GLU A 373 -18.85 2.01 -8.12
C GLU A 373 -17.58 2.50 -7.42
N SER A 374 -16.51 1.70 -7.48
CA SER A 374 -15.21 2.07 -6.87
C SER A 374 -14.59 3.34 -7.44
N THR A 375 -14.92 3.68 -8.69
CA THR A 375 -14.41 4.88 -9.39
C THR A 375 -15.25 6.12 -9.15
N GLY A 376 -16.48 5.99 -8.63
CA GLY A 376 -17.37 7.11 -8.33
C GLY A 376 -17.49 7.46 -6.84
N ALA A 377 -17.23 6.50 -5.95
CA ALA A 377 -17.47 6.64 -4.52
C ALA A 377 -16.61 7.73 -3.83
N ASN A 378 -15.39 8.00 -4.31
CA ASN A 378 -14.49 9.00 -3.69
C ASN A 378 -14.78 10.45 -4.13
N PHE A 379 -15.72 10.66 -5.05
CA PHE A 379 -16.04 11.98 -5.60
C PHE A 379 -16.95 12.81 -4.69
N GLU A 380 -17.74 12.13 -3.86
CA GLU A 380 -18.70 12.75 -2.95
C GLU A 380 -18.05 13.33 -1.70
N GLU A 381 -16.72 13.37 -1.55
CA GLU A 381 -16.12 13.62 -0.23
C GLU A 381 -14.95 14.60 -0.30
N VAL A 382 -15.23 15.90 -0.40
CA VAL A 382 -14.16 16.92 -0.34
C VAL A 382 -14.56 18.14 0.53
N ILE A 383 -13.95 18.13 1.73
CA ILE A 383 -13.30 19.23 2.47
C ILE A 383 -14.12 20.20 3.35
N GLN A 384 -15.45 20.19 3.40
CA GLN A 384 -16.14 21.05 4.40
C GLN A 384 -17.27 20.39 5.21
N MET A 385 -17.58 19.12 4.96
CA MET A 385 -18.72 18.43 5.58
C MET A 385 -18.46 16.94 5.76
N THR A 386 -17.28 16.53 6.23
CA THR A 386 -16.97 15.10 6.43
C THR A 386 -16.42 14.84 7.83
N ASP A 387 -16.67 13.64 8.33
CA ASP A 387 -16.18 13.03 9.57
C ASP A 387 -14.73 12.52 9.44
N ILE A 388 -14.04 12.88 8.36
CA ILE A 388 -12.68 12.45 8.04
C ILE A 388 -11.65 13.28 8.81
N PHE A 389 -10.66 12.60 9.40
CA PHE A 389 -9.56 13.26 10.10
C PHE A 389 -8.71 14.15 9.18
N GLU A 390 -8.24 15.28 9.68
CA GLU A 390 -7.51 16.30 8.91
C GLU A 390 -6.21 15.76 8.30
N GLY A 391 -5.50 14.88 9.01
CA GLY A 391 -4.31 14.21 8.50
C GLY A 391 -4.59 13.25 7.34
N SER A 392 -5.78 12.63 7.32
CA SER A 392 -6.24 11.82 6.17
C SER A 392 -6.48 12.70 4.95
N ILE A 393 -7.14 13.85 5.12
CA ILE A 393 -7.37 14.83 4.04
C ILE A 393 -6.03 15.28 3.44
N ILE A 394 -5.05 15.64 4.27
CA ILE A 394 -3.72 16.05 3.78
C ILE A 394 -3.02 14.93 3.01
N ARG A 395 -3.13 13.67 3.45
CA ARG A 395 -2.58 12.53 2.71
C ARG A 395 -3.24 12.36 1.35
N SER A 396 -4.57 12.42 1.29
CA SER A 396 -5.33 12.32 0.03
C SER A 396 -4.94 13.45 -0.93
N ALA A 397 -4.81 14.68 -0.43
CA ALA A 397 -4.35 15.82 -1.23
C ALA A 397 -2.93 15.64 -1.78
N ARG A 398 -1.98 15.13 -0.97
CA ARG A 398 -0.62 14.83 -1.43
C ARG A 398 -0.58 13.71 -2.47
N ARG A 399 -1.41 12.66 -2.32
CA ARG A 399 -1.54 11.60 -3.32
C ARG A 399 -2.17 12.11 -4.61
N LEU A 400 -3.14 13.02 -4.51
CA LEU A 400 -3.74 13.68 -5.66
C LEU A 400 -2.72 14.56 -6.41
N ASP A 401 -1.89 15.32 -5.70
CA ASP A 401 -0.80 16.11 -6.32
C ASP A 401 0.21 15.21 -7.05
N GLU A 402 0.62 14.11 -6.42
CA GLU A 402 1.49 13.11 -7.05
C GLU A 402 0.84 12.53 -8.32
N PHE A 403 -0.44 12.15 -8.25
CA PHE A 403 -1.18 11.65 -9.41
C PHE A 403 -1.28 12.69 -10.52
N LEU A 404 -1.61 13.95 -10.22
CA LEU A 404 -1.65 15.03 -11.20
C LEU A 404 -0.28 15.30 -11.84
N ASN A 405 0.81 15.18 -11.07
CA ASN A 405 2.17 15.27 -11.61
C ASN A 405 2.49 14.10 -12.55
N GLN A 406 2.03 12.88 -12.25
CA GLN A 406 2.12 11.73 -13.15
C GLN A 406 1.33 11.97 -14.44
N LEU A 407 0.11 12.51 -14.37
CA LEU A 407 -0.70 12.86 -15.55
C LEU A 407 -0.04 13.95 -16.39
N ARG A 408 0.58 14.95 -15.75
CA ARG A 408 1.38 15.97 -16.45
C ARG A 408 2.51 15.31 -17.24
N THR A 409 3.29 14.44 -16.61
CA THR A 409 4.40 13.73 -17.28
C THR A 409 3.89 12.80 -18.38
N ALA A 410 2.75 12.15 -18.19
CA ALA A 410 2.10 11.33 -19.22
C ALA A 410 1.66 12.16 -20.44
N ALA A 411 1.01 13.31 -20.21
CA ALA A 411 0.60 14.25 -21.26
C ALA A 411 1.81 14.78 -22.06
N GLN A 412 2.88 15.13 -21.36
CA GLN A 412 4.14 15.56 -21.98
C GLN A 412 4.73 14.45 -22.87
N ALA A 413 4.74 13.20 -22.42
CA ALA A 413 5.29 12.06 -23.17
C ALA A 413 4.52 11.72 -24.46
N VAL A 414 3.26 12.15 -24.55
CA VAL A 414 2.41 11.96 -25.74
C VAL A 414 2.29 13.22 -26.61
N GLY A 415 2.90 14.33 -26.20
CA GLY A 415 2.91 15.60 -26.96
C GLY A 415 1.68 16.47 -26.75
N GLU A 416 0.87 16.22 -25.70
CA GLU A 416 -0.36 16.96 -25.40
C GLU A 416 -0.08 18.16 -24.48
N ALA A 417 0.50 19.22 -25.05
CA ALA A 417 0.94 20.41 -24.29
C ALA A 417 -0.20 21.13 -23.55
N ASN A 418 -1.43 21.10 -24.07
CA ASN A 418 -2.58 21.72 -23.39
C ASN A 418 -2.93 20.95 -22.11
N LEU A 419 -3.01 19.61 -22.19
CA LEU A 419 -3.27 18.77 -21.03
C LEU A 419 -2.15 18.86 -20.00
N GLU A 420 -0.89 18.90 -20.43
CA GLU A 420 0.27 19.11 -19.56
C GLU A 420 0.10 20.38 -18.71
N ASN A 421 -0.22 21.52 -19.34
CA ASN A 421 -0.43 22.79 -18.64
C ASN A 421 -1.62 22.74 -17.67
N LYS A 422 -2.71 22.09 -18.07
CA LYS A 422 -3.90 21.94 -17.22
C LYS A 422 -3.63 21.08 -15.99
N PHE A 423 -2.94 19.95 -16.14
CA PHE A 423 -2.55 19.11 -15.02
C PHE A 423 -1.55 19.82 -14.09
N ALA A 424 -0.62 20.59 -14.65
CA ALA A 424 0.28 21.44 -13.86
C ALA A 424 -0.49 22.50 -13.04
N ALA A 425 -1.46 23.20 -13.66
CA ALA A 425 -2.29 24.18 -12.97
C ALA A 425 -3.17 23.54 -11.88
N ALA A 426 -3.71 22.34 -12.14
CA ALA A 426 -4.48 21.60 -11.15
C ALA A 426 -3.62 21.23 -9.92
N SER A 427 -2.42 20.70 -10.16
CA SER A 427 -1.41 20.40 -9.14
C SER A 427 -1.04 21.65 -8.32
N GLU A 428 -0.74 22.77 -9.00
CA GLU A 428 -0.42 24.04 -8.34
C GLU A 428 -1.58 24.58 -7.50
N SER A 429 -2.83 24.39 -7.94
CA SER A 429 -4.01 24.82 -7.18
C SER A 429 -4.18 24.09 -5.85
N LEU A 430 -3.66 22.86 -5.72
CA LEU A 430 -3.66 22.08 -4.48
C LEU A 430 -2.56 22.53 -3.53
N ARG A 431 -1.47 23.14 -4.03
CA ARG A 431 -0.29 23.54 -3.25
C ARG A 431 -0.52 24.82 -2.44
N ARG A 432 -1.51 24.81 -1.55
CA ARG A 432 -1.84 25.92 -0.66
C ARG A 432 -1.95 25.47 0.80
N GLY A 433 -1.47 26.32 1.71
CA GLY A 433 -1.61 26.13 3.16
C GLY A 433 -0.92 24.88 3.72
N ILE A 434 -1.47 24.36 4.81
CA ILE A 434 -0.96 23.22 5.58
C ILE A 434 -0.73 21.92 4.78
N MET A 435 -1.37 21.74 3.63
CA MET A 435 -1.30 20.50 2.84
C MET A 435 0.13 20.14 2.40
N PHE A 436 0.99 21.15 2.18
CA PHE A 436 2.36 20.99 1.68
C PHE A 436 3.41 21.60 2.62
N ALA A 437 3.09 21.78 3.90
CA ALA A 437 4.08 22.18 4.89
C ALA A 437 5.24 21.16 4.94
N ASN A 438 6.47 21.68 4.90
CA ASN A 438 7.70 20.88 4.95
C ASN A 438 7.75 20.04 6.23
N SER A 439 8.30 18.83 6.12
CA SER A 439 8.58 17.99 7.30
C SER A 439 9.59 18.69 8.22
N LEU A 440 9.36 18.60 9.52
CA LEU A 440 10.29 19.05 10.56
C LEU A 440 11.63 18.28 10.49
N SER A 441 11.65 17.11 9.85
CA SER A 441 12.84 16.26 9.71
C SER A 441 13.73 16.59 8.51
N GLY A 442 13.26 17.39 7.53
CA GLY A 442 13.93 17.61 6.25
C GLY A 442 14.75 18.90 6.10
N ASN A 443 14.75 19.78 7.11
CA ASN A 443 15.49 21.04 7.09
C ASN A 443 16.73 20.95 7.99
N GLU A 444 17.90 20.66 7.42
CA GLU A 444 19.17 20.73 8.16
C GLU A 444 19.59 22.19 8.47
N ASP A 445 19.16 23.17 7.67
CA ASP A 445 19.57 24.59 7.82
C ASP A 445 18.48 25.54 8.37
N VAL A 446 17.27 25.04 8.68
CA VAL A 446 16.20 25.84 9.32
C VAL A 446 15.53 25.03 10.43
N SER A 447 16.32 24.31 11.22
CA SER A 447 15.80 23.48 12.30
C SER A 447 15.66 24.29 13.59
N PRO A 448 14.45 24.70 14.03
CA PRO A 448 14.25 25.13 15.42
C PRO A 448 14.65 24.03 16.42
N ILE A 449 14.76 22.76 15.98
CA ILE A 449 15.22 21.62 16.78
C ILE A 449 16.73 21.69 17.02
N ALA A 450 17.54 22.33 16.18
CA ALA A 450 18.96 22.57 16.49
C ALA A 450 19.13 23.57 17.65
N ASN A 451 18.26 24.58 17.72
CA ASN A 451 18.19 25.52 18.86
C ASN A 451 17.54 24.90 20.10
N ALA A 452 16.49 24.08 19.95
CA ALA A 452 15.89 23.38 21.09
C ALA A 452 16.82 22.28 21.64
N ARG A 453 17.56 21.54 20.79
CA ARG A 453 18.59 20.58 21.22
C ARG A 453 19.78 21.26 21.89
N SER A 454 20.15 22.48 21.48
CA SER A 454 21.20 23.24 22.14
C SER A 454 20.73 23.79 23.50
N HIS A 455 19.49 24.27 23.61
CA HIS A 455 18.88 24.68 24.89
C HIS A 455 18.63 23.51 25.86
N LEU A 456 18.15 22.36 25.39
CA LEU A 456 17.95 21.16 26.22
C LEU A 456 19.26 20.54 26.71
N ARG A 457 20.33 20.59 25.89
CA ARG A 457 21.69 20.21 26.35
C ARG A 457 22.25 21.20 27.37
N TYR A 458 21.92 22.49 27.27
CA TYR A 458 22.31 23.49 28.26
C TYR A 458 21.59 23.29 29.61
N LEU A 459 20.29 22.96 29.60
CA LEU A 459 19.50 22.70 30.81
C LEU A 459 19.89 21.37 31.49
N SER A 460 20.16 20.32 30.71
CA SER A 460 20.66 19.04 31.25
C SER A 460 22.06 19.15 31.88
N CYS A 461 22.93 20.03 31.35
CA CYS A 461 24.27 20.24 31.89
C CYS A 461 24.25 21.14 33.15
N ALA A 462 23.31 22.09 33.23
CA ALA A 462 23.11 22.95 34.40
C ALA A 462 22.59 22.20 35.64
N MET A 463 21.85 21.10 35.45
CA MET A 463 21.31 20.29 36.56
C MET A 463 22.25 19.18 37.08
N SER A 464 23.47 19.06 36.54
CA SER A 464 24.43 18.00 36.94
C SER A 464 25.67 18.51 37.69
N LEU A 465 25.72 19.79 38.06
CA LEU A 465 26.84 20.41 38.80
C LEU A 465 26.41 21.06 40.13
N GLY A 466 25.33 20.55 40.73
CA GLY A 466 24.84 20.96 42.04
C GLY A 466 24.72 19.78 43.01
N ASN A 467 25.86 19.22 43.42
CA ASN A 467 26.11 18.63 44.74
C ASN A 467 27.60 18.32 44.90
#